data_AF-A0A454CP25-F1
#
_entry.id   AF-A0A454CP25-F1
#
_cell.length_a   1.000
_cell.length_b   1.000
_cell.length_c   1.000
_cell.angle_alpha   90.00
_cell.angle_beta   90.00
_cell.angle_gamma   90.00
#
_symmetry.space_group_name_H-M   'P 1'
#
loop_
_entity.id
_entity.type
_entity.pdbx_description
1 polymer ?
#
loop_
_entity_poly.entity_id
_entity_poly.type
_entity_poly.pdbx_seq_one_letter_code
_entity_poly.pdbx_strand_id
1 'polypeptide(L)'
;MVGFIQDEMIAHPAVNDLADKDKPETKEIKADIRQLRSSLARANYEFKPEVASEDEVKVTPLVGLGKRRNLLNQKIVKLLAAAQNEIFICTPYFNFPKAINREVKRAMKRGVKVTIVVGDKTANDFYISPEEEFKTIGGLPYLYELNLR
;
A
#
# COMPACT_ATOMS: atom_id res chain seq x y z
N MET A 1 -4.44 5.48 17.39
CA MET A 1 -4.74 4.37 16.45
C MET A 1 -6.14 3.83 16.64
N VAL A 2 -6.55 3.46 17.87
CA VAL A 2 -7.90 2.95 18.16
C VAL A 2 -9.00 3.95 17.76
N GLY A 3 -8.89 5.22 18.16
CA GLY A 3 -9.85 6.27 17.78
C GLY A 3 -10.04 6.40 16.26
N PHE A 4 -8.96 6.42 15.48
CA PHE A 4 -9.06 6.44 14.01
C PHE A 4 -9.92 5.30 13.46
N ILE A 5 -9.73 4.06 13.95
CA ILE A 5 -10.51 2.92 13.48
C ILE A 5 -11.97 3.04 13.93
N GLN A 6 -12.21 3.44 15.19
CA GLN A 6 -13.56 3.59 15.73
C GLN A 6 -14.34 4.68 14.99
N ASP A 7 -13.74 5.86 14.83
CA ASP A 7 -14.43 7.06 14.39
C ASP A 7 -14.49 7.16 12.85
N GLU A 8 -13.39 6.87 12.14
CA GLU A 8 -13.33 7.02 10.68
C GLU A 8 -13.82 5.79 9.91
N MET A 9 -13.82 4.62 10.56
CA MET A 9 -14.22 3.36 9.92
C MET A 9 -15.48 2.77 10.56
N ILE A 10 -15.40 2.26 11.79
CA ILE A 10 -16.48 1.45 12.40
C ILE A 10 -17.76 2.25 12.59
N ALA A 11 -17.67 3.50 13.03
CA ALA A 11 -18.83 4.36 13.29
C ALA A 11 -19.57 4.80 12.00
N HIS A 12 -18.99 4.59 10.81
CA HIS A 12 -19.63 5.00 9.57
C HIS A 12 -20.78 4.04 9.21
N PRO A 13 -21.98 4.53 8.82
CA PRO A 13 -23.15 3.69 8.50
C PRO A 13 -22.96 2.75 7.30
N ALA A 14 -21.85 2.87 6.58
CA ALA A 14 -21.52 1.99 5.46
C ALA A 14 -20.79 0.73 5.92
N VAL A 15 -20.27 0.72 7.14
CA VAL A 15 -19.57 -0.42 7.74
C VAL A 15 -20.58 -1.21 8.56
N ASN A 16 -20.78 -2.46 8.16
CA ASN A 16 -21.76 -3.37 8.75
C ASN A 16 -21.04 -4.65 9.17
N ASP A 17 -21.53 -5.30 10.22
CA ASP A 17 -21.02 -6.61 10.61
C ASP A 17 -21.37 -7.65 9.55
N LEU A 18 -20.36 -8.32 9.00
CA LEU A 18 -20.55 -9.32 7.96
C LEU A 18 -21.10 -10.64 8.51
N ALA A 19 -21.00 -10.87 9.82
CA ALA A 19 -21.56 -12.02 10.53
C ALA A 19 -23.03 -11.82 10.89
N ASP A 20 -23.55 -10.59 10.83
CA ASP A 20 -24.97 -10.34 11.01
C ASP A 20 -25.77 -10.95 9.85
N LYS A 21 -26.90 -11.57 10.21
CA LYS A 21 -27.84 -12.17 9.26
C LYS A 21 -28.64 -11.09 8.53
N ASP A 22 -28.93 -9.98 9.20
CA ASP A 22 -29.77 -8.89 8.70
C ASP A 22 -28.92 -7.71 8.22
N LYS A 23 -27.97 -7.98 7.33
CA LYS A 23 -27.09 -6.96 6.75
C LYS A 23 -27.66 -6.35 5.46
N PRO A 24 -27.45 -5.04 5.22
CA PRO A 24 -27.95 -4.40 4.01
C PRO A 24 -27.23 -4.92 2.76
N GLU A 25 -27.96 -5.01 1.65
CA GLU A 25 -27.37 -5.19 0.34
C GLU A 25 -26.56 -3.96 -0.08
N THR A 26 -25.52 -4.18 -0.90
CA THR A 26 -24.68 -3.08 -1.41
C THR A 26 -25.48 -2.00 -2.16
N LYS A 27 -26.61 -2.37 -2.76
CA LYS A 27 -27.48 -1.41 -3.47
C LYS A 27 -28.17 -0.43 -2.52
N GLU A 28 -28.50 -0.86 -1.31
CA GLU A 28 -29.24 -0.09 -0.31
C GLU A 28 -28.36 1.00 0.30
N ILE A 29 -27.09 0.69 0.55
CA ILE A 29 -26.11 1.62 1.19
C ILE A 29 -25.12 2.26 0.19
N LYS A 30 -25.45 2.29 -1.11
CA LYS A 30 -24.53 2.79 -2.15
C LYS A 30 -24.12 4.25 -1.95
N ALA A 31 -25.01 5.08 -1.38
CA ALA A 31 -24.70 6.45 -1.04
C ALA A 31 -23.65 6.52 0.09
N ASP A 32 -23.88 5.78 1.17
CA ASP A 32 -22.99 5.73 2.33
C ASP A 32 -21.62 5.16 1.95
N ILE A 33 -21.55 4.15 1.09
CA ILE A 33 -20.27 3.62 0.58
C ILE A 33 -19.46 4.71 -0.15
N ARG A 34 -20.13 5.55 -0.96
CA ARG A 34 -19.45 6.65 -1.65
C ARG A 34 -18.99 7.72 -0.67
N GLN A 35 -19.79 8.02 0.34
CA GLN A 35 -19.43 8.96 1.40
C GLN A 35 -18.23 8.45 2.21
N LEU A 36 -18.24 7.18 2.63
CA LEU A 36 -17.15 6.55 3.36
C LEU A 36 -15.84 6.62 2.57
N ARG A 37 -15.86 6.27 1.27
CA ARG A 37 -14.65 6.37 0.42
C ARG A 37 -14.12 7.81 0.35
N SER A 38 -15.01 8.79 0.32
CA SER A 38 -14.66 10.22 0.28
C SER A 38 -14.13 10.74 1.62
N SER A 39 -14.67 10.29 2.76
CA SER A 39 -14.17 10.63 4.08
C SER A 39 -12.80 9.99 4.32
N LEU A 40 -12.67 8.68 4.09
CA LEU A 40 -11.41 7.94 4.28
C LEU A 40 -10.26 8.45 3.39
N ALA A 41 -10.56 8.94 2.18
CA ALA A 41 -9.54 9.55 1.31
C ALA A 41 -8.95 10.85 1.87
N ARG A 42 -9.59 11.45 2.89
CA ARG A 42 -9.18 12.68 3.57
C ARG A 42 -8.80 12.47 5.04
N ALA A 43 -9.13 11.31 5.61
CA ALA A 43 -8.87 10.97 6.99
C ALA A 43 -7.35 10.92 7.28
N ASN A 44 -6.96 11.30 8.49
CA ASN A 44 -5.58 11.25 8.97
C ASN A 44 -5.58 10.79 10.44
N TYR A 45 -4.46 10.23 10.88
CA TYR A 45 -4.27 10.00 12.31
C TYR A 45 -4.17 11.34 13.04
N GLU A 46 -4.99 11.50 14.08
CA GLU A 46 -4.85 12.62 15.02
C GLU A 46 -3.82 12.27 16.11
N PHE A 47 -2.84 13.15 16.27
CA PHE A 47 -1.81 13.06 17.31
C PHE A 47 -1.24 14.44 17.58
N LYS A 48 -0.72 14.67 18.78
CA LYS A 48 -0.01 15.90 19.12
C LYS A 48 1.41 15.80 18.57
N PRO A 49 1.86 16.73 17.72
CA PRO A 49 3.25 16.74 17.26
C PRO A 49 4.20 16.98 18.42
N GLU A 50 5.25 16.17 18.50
CA GLU A 50 6.30 16.30 19.51
C GLU A 50 7.61 16.72 18.85
N VAL A 51 8.23 17.79 19.36
CA VAL A 51 9.53 18.28 18.89
C VAL A 51 10.60 17.22 19.15
N ALA A 52 11.44 16.96 18.16
CA ALA A 52 12.47 15.93 18.20
C ALA A 52 13.84 16.50 18.53
N SER A 53 14.55 15.84 19.45
CA SER A 53 16.00 15.89 19.51
C SER A 53 16.62 14.85 18.57
N GLU A 54 17.90 14.99 18.22
CA GLU A 54 18.60 14.08 17.30
C GLU A 54 18.73 12.65 17.84
N ASP A 55 18.67 12.48 19.17
CA ASP A 55 18.87 11.20 19.86
C ASP A 55 17.57 10.43 20.12
N GLU A 56 16.42 10.93 19.64
CA GLU A 56 15.11 10.33 19.88
C GLU A 56 14.58 9.57 18.66
N VAL A 57 14.07 8.36 18.90
CA VAL A 57 13.30 7.60 17.89
C VAL A 57 11.85 8.07 17.89
N LYS A 58 11.30 8.31 16.69
CA LYS A 58 9.92 8.76 16.52
C LYS A 58 9.13 7.95 15.53
N VAL A 59 7.82 7.92 15.76
CA VAL A 59 6.85 7.28 14.89
C VAL A 59 5.85 8.32 14.44
N THR A 60 5.73 8.50 13.12
CA THR A 60 4.64 9.29 12.53
C THR A 60 3.65 8.33 11.87
N PRO A 61 2.45 8.15 12.43
CA PRO A 61 1.44 7.29 11.82
C PRO A 61 0.90 7.95 10.55
N LEU A 62 0.82 7.19 9.46
CA LEU A 62 0.36 7.66 8.15
C LEU A 62 -0.72 6.74 7.60
N VAL A 63 -1.69 7.33 6.92
CA VAL A 63 -2.72 6.61 6.16
C VAL A 63 -2.78 7.17 4.74
N GLY A 64 -3.29 6.37 3.81
CA GLY A 64 -3.40 6.78 2.42
C GLY A 64 -4.44 5.96 1.66
N LEU A 65 -5.47 6.62 1.17
CA LEU A 65 -6.48 6.02 0.31
C LEU A 65 -6.67 6.84 -0.98
N GLY A 66 -6.79 6.14 -2.11
CA GLY A 66 -7.06 6.76 -3.41
C GLY A 66 -5.83 7.41 -4.07
N LYS A 67 -6.06 8.02 -5.24
CA LYS A 67 -5.01 8.60 -6.09
C LYS A 67 -4.62 10.02 -5.71
N ARG A 68 -5.57 10.82 -5.22
CA ARG A 68 -5.39 12.23 -4.89
C ARG A 68 -5.20 12.37 -3.38
N ARG A 69 -4.33 13.29 -2.95
CA ARG A 69 -4.08 13.62 -1.53
C ARG A 69 -3.69 12.43 -0.64
N ASN A 70 -3.24 11.32 -1.23
CA ASN A 70 -2.75 10.16 -0.49
C ASN A 70 -1.40 10.49 0.15
N LEU A 71 -1.41 10.75 1.46
CA LEU A 71 -0.24 11.22 2.20
C LEU A 71 0.85 10.14 2.31
N LEU A 72 0.45 8.89 2.60
CA LEU A 72 1.36 7.74 2.65
C LEU A 72 2.18 7.60 1.35
N ASN A 73 1.50 7.54 0.20
CA ASN A 73 2.19 7.39 -1.10
C ASN A 73 3.11 8.57 -1.40
N GLN A 74 2.70 9.79 -1.06
CA GLN A 74 3.55 10.97 -1.23
C GLN A 74 4.80 10.91 -0.35
N LYS A 75 4.67 10.42 0.89
CA LYS A 75 5.80 10.28 1.82
C LYS A 75 6.77 9.20 1.36
N ILE A 76 6.29 8.04 0.88
CA ILE A 76 7.14 6.99 0.30
C ILE A 76 7.97 7.56 -0.86
N VAL A 77 7.33 8.27 -1.81
CA VAL A 77 8.03 8.87 -2.96
C VAL A 77 9.07 9.90 -2.50
N LYS A 78 8.75 10.73 -1.50
CA LYS A 78 9.69 11.71 -0.93
C LYS A 78 10.88 11.04 -0.24
N LEU A 79 10.67 9.95 0.49
CA LEU A 79 11.75 9.18 1.13
C LEU A 79 12.73 8.62 0.09
N LEU A 80 12.21 8.02 -0.99
CA LEU A 80 13.05 7.52 -2.10
C LEU A 80 13.83 8.66 -2.79
N ALA A 81 13.19 9.82 -2.98
CA ALA A 81 13.84 10.98 -3.58
C ALA A 81 14.94 11.57 -2.68
N ALA A 82 14.75 11.54 -1.35
CA ALA A 82 15.68 12.08 -0.36
C ALA A 82 16.83 11.13 0.01
N ALA A 83 16.73 9.83 -0.30
CA ALA A 83 17.76 8.85 0.00
C ALA A 83 19.10 9.23 -0.65
N GLN A 84 20.17 9.16 0.16
CA GLN A 84 21.53 9.54 -0.20
C GLN A 84 22.48 8.35 -0.36
N ASN A 85 22.35 7.33 0.50
CA ASN A 85 23.33 6.23 0.58
C ASN A 85 22.74 4.90 0.09
N GLU A 86 21.62 4.47 0.67
CA GLU A 86 21.01 3.17 0.39
C GLU A 86 19.48 3.26 0.37
N ILE A 87 18.87 2.43 -0.48
CA ILE A 87 17.44 2.13 -0.51
C ILE A 87 17.29 0.61 -0.45
N PHE A 88 16.51 0.12 0.51
CA PHE A 88 16.15 -1.28 0.64
C PHE A 88 14.64 -1.44 0.50
N ILE A 89 14.18 -2.21 -0.49
CA ILE A 89 12.75 -2.40 -0.78
C ILE A 89 12.40 -3.89 -0.73
N CYS A 90 11.47 -4.25 0.15
CA CYS A 90 10.77 -5.53 0.06
C CYS A 90 9.44 -5.33 -0.66
N THR A 91 9.19 -6.10 -1.71
CA THR A 91 7.89 -6.13 -2.40
C THR A 91 7.58 -7.58 -2.80
N PRO A 92 6.36 -8.08 -2.60
CA PRO A 92 6.02 -9.48 -2.90
C PRO A 92 6.26 -9.80 -4.39
N TYR A 93 5.91 -8.85 -5.26
CA TYR A 93 6.06 -8.98 -6.70
C TYR A 93 6.74 -7.74 -7.29
N PHE A 94 7.56 -7.94 -8.33
CA PHE A 94 8.20 -6.84 -9.04
C PHE A 94 7.20 -6.16 -9.99
N ASN A 95 6.45 -5.18 -9.46
CA ASN A 95 5.46 -4.43 -10.22
C ASN A 95 5.28 -2.99 -9.68
N PHE A 96 6.36 -2.22 -9.66
CA PHE A 96 6.32 -0.88 -9.06
C PHE A 96 5.41 0.09 -9.84
N PRO A 97 4.64 0.94 -9.12
CA PRO A 97 3.99 2.08 -9.72
C PRO A 97 5.01 3.00 -10.42
N LYS A 98 4.59 3.67 -11.50
CA LYS A 98 5.44 4.57 -12.29
C LYS A 98 6.21 5.61 -11.45
N ALA A 99 5.60 6.13 -10.39
CA ALA A 99 6.24 7.09 -9.50
C ALA A 99 7.42 6.48 -8.71
N ILE A 100 7.25 5.27 -8.18
CA ILE A 100 8.31 4.54 -7.46
C ILE A 100 9.44 4.18 -8.42
N ASN A 101 9.09 3.61 -9.59
CA ASN A 101 10.05 3.29 -10.65
C ASN A 101 10.91 4.51 -11.06
N ARG A 102 10.29 5.69 -11.17
CA ARG A 102 11.01 6.93 -11.50
C ARG A 102 12.00 7.33 -10.41
N GLU A 103 11.60 7.31 -9.15
CA GLU A 103 12.51 7.73 -8.06
C GLU A 103 13.61 6.71 -7.79
N VAL A 104 13.34 5.41 -7.92
CA VAL A 104 14.38 4.36 -7.86
C VAL A 104 15.45 4.58 -8.95
N LYS A 105 15.03 4.80 -10.20
CA LYS A 105 15.97 5.11 -11.30
C LYS A 105 16.78 6.37 -11.03
N ARG A 106 16.16 7.41 -10.45
CA ARG A 106 16.86 8.65 -10.07
C ARG A 106 17.86 8.42 -8.95
N ALA A 107 17.51 7.61 -7.95
CA ALA A 107 18.41 7.26 -6.86
C ALA A 107 19.66 6.52 -7.37
N MET A 108 19.47 5.52 -8.23
CA MET A 108 20.59 4.80 -8.86
C MET A 108 21.50 5.75 -9.65
N LYS A 109 20.93 6.71 -10.40
CA LYS A 109 21.72 7.74 -11.12
C LYS A 109 22.52 8.66 -10.20
N ARG A 110 22.08 8.86 -8.95
CA ARG A 110 22.83 9.60 -7.93
C ARG A 110 23.90 8.76 -7.23
N GLY A 111 24.06 7.49 -7.59
CA GLY A 111 24.99 6.57 -6.92
C GLY A 111 24.44 5.93 -5.64
N VAL A 112 23.14 6.09 -5.35
CA VAL A 112 22.50 5.44 -4.21
C VAL A 112 22.45 3.93 -4.46
N LYS A 113 22.92 3.13 -3.50
CA LYS A 113 22.81 1.67 -3.55
C LYS A 113 21.35 1.28 -3.42
N VAL A 114 20.83 0.46 -4.35
CA VAL A 114 19.45 -0.02 -4.29
C VAL A 114 19.44 -1.54 -4.18
N THR A 115 18.82 -2.05 -3.13
CA THR A 115 18.57 -3.48 -2.92
C THR A 115 17.06 -3.72 -2.96
N ILE A 116 16.64 -4.68 -3.79
CA ILE A 116 15.24 -5.05 -3.94
C ILE A 116 15.12 -6.54 -3.64
N VAL A 117 14.27 -6.88 -2.67
CA VAL A 117 13.94 -8.25 -2.29
C VAL A 117 12.54 -8.57 -2.81
N VAL A 118 12.47 -9.61 -3.64
CA VAL A 118 11.24 -10.11 -4.29
C VAL A 118 11.14 -11.61 -4.14
N GLY A 119 9.92 -12.15 -4.11
CA GLY A 119 9.70 -13.58 -4.12
C GLY A 119 9.96 -14.19 -5.50
N ASP A 120 10.48 -15.43 -5.54
CA ASP A 120 10.48 -16.24 -6.75
C ASP A 120 9.04 -16.56 -7.18
N LYS A 121 8.83 -16.85 -8.47
CA LYS A 121 7.51 -17.23 -9.00
C LYS A 121 6.87 -18.39 -8.23
N THR A 122 7.65 -19.32 -7.70
CA THR A 122 7.17 -20.48 -6.92
C THR A 122 6.65 -20.10 -5.53
N ALA A 123 7.04 -18.93 -5.00
CA ALA A 123 6.52 -18.38 -3.75
C ALA A 123 5.25 -17.53 -3.94
N ASN A 124 4.76 -17.40 -5.18
CA ASN A 124 3.52 -16.71 -5.51
C ASN A 124 2.32 -17.65 -5.29
N ASP A 125 1.27 -17.15 -4.65
CA ASP A 125 0.01 -17.85 -4.39
C ASP A 125 -0.75 -18.28 -5.67
N PHE A 126 -0.48 -17.62 -6.80
CA PHE A 126 -1.02 -18.00 -8.10
C PHE A 126 -0.13 -18.98 -8.88
N TYR A 127 1.00 -19.45 -8.33
CA TYR A 127 1.85 -20.42 -9.01
C TYR A 127 1.12 -21.75 -9.24
N ILE A 128 1.24 -22.27 -10.46
CA ILE A 128 0.79 -23.61 -10.85
C ILE A 128 2.01 -24.32 -11.42
N SER A 129 2.30 -25.53 -10.91
CA SER A 129 3.42 -26.34 -11.40
C SER A 129 3.27 -26.62 -12.90
N PRO A 130 4.36 -26.65 -13.70
CA PRO A 130 4.31 -27.03 -15.11
C PRO A 130 3.72 -28.42 -15.37
N GLU A 131 3.74 -29.30 -14.37
CA GLU A 131 3.18 -30.66 -14.44
C GLU A 131 1.66 -30.70 -14.14
N GLU A 132 1.08 -29.59 -13.69
CA GLU A 132 -0.35 -29.47 -13.40
C GLU A 132 -1.10 -28.81 -14.57
N GLU A 133 -2.43 -28.98 -14.60
CA GLU A 133 -3.26 -28.35 -15.61
C GLU A 133 -3.21 -26.82 -15.49
N PHE A 134 -2.83 -26.16 -16.59
CA PHE A 134 -2.70 -24.71 -16.63
C PHE A 134 -4.05 -23.99 -16.45
N LYS A 135 -4.04 -22.93 -15.63
CA LYS A 135 -5.10 -21.92 -15.57
C LYS A 135 -4.51 -20.54 -15.84
N THR A 136 -5.28 -19.65 -16.47
CA THR A 136 -4.81 -18.31 -16.87
C THR A 136 -4.19 -17.51 -15.73
N ILE A 137 -4.72 -17.64 -14.51
CA ILE A 137 -4.18 -16.95 -13.33
C ILE A 137 -2.73 -17.38 -13.01
N GLY A 138 -2.36 -18.62 -13.37
CA GLY A 138 -1.01 -19.18 -13.26
C GLY A 138 0.04 -18.48 -14.11
N GLY A 139 -0.36 -17.61 -15.05
CA GLY A 139 0.56 -16.76 -15.80
C GLY A 139 1.07 -15.54 -15.03
N LEU A 140 0.39 -15.11 -13.95
CA LEU A 140 0.77 -13.90 -13.19
C LEU A 140 2.18 -13.96 -12.59
N PRO A 141 2.63 -15.06 -11.94
CA PRO A 141 3.98 -15.15 -11.39
C PRO A 141 5.06 -14.94 -12.47
N TYR A 142 4.85 -15.51 -13.65
CA TYR A 142 5.77 -15.37 -14.80
C TYR A 142 5.77 -13.95 -15.35
N LEU A 143 4.62 -13.25 -15.38
CA LEU A 143 4.55 -11.83 -15.75
C LEU A 143 5.39 -10.96 -14.81
N TYR A 144 5.35 -11.22 -13.50
CA TYR A 144 6.16 -10.48 -12.53
C TYR A 144 7.66 -10.80 -12.67
N GLU A 145 8.02 -12.06 -12.96
CA GLU A 145 9.41 -12.43 -13.25
C GLU A 145 9.90 -11.73 -14.53
N LEU A 146 9.06 -11.63 -15.58
CA LEU A 146 9.40 -10.93 -16.82
C LEU A 146 9.64 -9.44 -16.60
N ASN A 147 8.87 -8.79 -15.71
CA ASN A 147 9.08 -7.38 -15.39
C ASN A 147 10.41 -7.09 -14.67
N LEU A 148 11.01 -8.11 -14.03
CA LEU A 148 12.28 -8.01 -13.33
C LEU A 148 13.48 -8.07 -14.29
N ARG A 149 13.33 -8.77 -15.42
CA ARG A 149 14.37 -8.97 -16.45
C ARG A 149 14.52 -7.73 -17.34
#